data_AF-A0A1I1BSB1-F1
#
_entry.id   AF-A0A1I1BSB1-F1
#
_cell.length_a   1.000
_cell.length_b   1.000
_cell.length_c   1.000
_cell.angle_alpha   90.00
_cell.angle_beta   90.00
_cell.angle_gamma   90.00
#
_symmetry.space_group_name_H-M   'P 1'
#
loop_
_entity.id
_entity.type
_entity.pdbx_description
1 polymer ?
#
loop_
_entity_poly.entity_id
_entity_poly.type
_entity_poly.pdbx_seq_one_letter_code
_entity_poly.pdbx_strand_id
1 'polypeptide(L)'
;MAKFLIDYRFQGRSTEVVEAPSKEDAEAMIEAKVDKDDFHIDAEEIDDVDYSVAEMHPVTRDGKEIWTTYVRSGDQRGHQSALATSPLFAFGGGA
;
A
#
# COMPACT_ATOMS: atom_id res chain seq x y z
N MET A 1 0.30 1.91 -10.47
CA MET A 1 1.40 1.45 -9.60
C MET A 1 0.79 0.77 -8.39
N ALA A 2 1.45 -0.23 -7.81
CA ALA A 2 0.96 -0.93 -6.63
C ALA A 2 1.16 -0.07 -5.37
N LYS A 3 0.26 -0.20 -4.39
CA LYS A 3 0.39 0.47 -3.10
C LYS A 3 0.71 -0.56 -2.04
N PHE A 4 1.64 -0.23 -1.16
CA PHE A 4 2.06 -1.06 -0.05
C PHE A 4 1.84 -0.31 1.25
N LEU A 5 1.28 -0.99 2.24
CA LEU A 5 1.17 -0.51 3.61
C LEU A 5 2.39 -1.01 4.38
N ILE A 6 3.10 -0.09 5.02
CA ILE A 6 4.19 -0.39 5.95
C ILE A 6 3.69 -0.12 7.37
N ASP A 7 3.75 -1.13 8.22
CA ASP A 7 3.46 -1.02 9.65
C ASP A 7 4.77 -1.11 10.42
N TYR A 8 5.18 -0.01 11.05
CA TYR A 8 6.38 0.08 11.87
C TYR A 8 6.03 -0.18 13.33
N ARG A 9 6.79 -1.08 13.96
CA ARG A 9 6.63 -1.46 15.36
C ARG A 9 7.73 -0.88 16.24
N PHE A 10 7.94 0.43 16.18
CA PHE A 10 8.92 1.14 17.00
C PHE A 10 8.22 2.05 18.03
N GLN A 11 8.40 1.77 19.33
CA GLN A 11 7.85 2.53 20.49
C GLN A 11 6.38 3.00 20.37
N GLY A 12 5.59 2.36 19.51
CA GLY A 12 4.26 2.80 19.06
C GLY A 12 3.83 2.02 17.81
N ARG A 13 2.60 2.26 17.32
CA ARG A 13 2.16 1.77 15.99
C ARG A 13 2.16 2.94 15.03
N SER A 14 3.01 2.89 14.01
CA SER A 14 3.04 3.89 12.94
C SER A 14 2.78 3.18 11.61
N THR A 15 1.83 3.67 10.82
CA THR A 15 1.51 3.08 9.51
C THR A 15 1.74 4.10 8.41
N GLU A 16 2.48 3.71 7.37
CA GLU A 16 2.76 4.52 6.19
C GLU A 16 2.31 3.78 4.91
N VAL A 17 1.91 4.53 3.87
CA VAL A 17 1.58 3.96 2.56
C VAL A 17 2.60 4.43 1.54
N VAL A 18 3.23 3.48 0.84
CA VAL A 18 4.22 3.75 -0.21
C VAL A 18 3.74 3.20 -1.54
N GLU A 19 4.02 3.94 -2.62
CA GLU A 19 3.77 3.47 -3.98
C GLU A 19 5.06 2.93 -4.58
N ALA A 20 5.06 1.66 -4.99
CA ALA A 20 6.23 0.99 -5.55
C ALA A 20 5.84 0.05 -6.70
N PRO A 21 6.80 -0.33 -7.58
CA PRO A 21 6.56 -1.29 -8.64
C PRO A 21 6.40 -2.72 -8.11
N SER A 22 7.12 -3.08 -7.05
CA SER A 22 7.16 -4.41 -6.45
C SER A 22 7.31 -4.34 -4.93
N LYS A 23 7.09 -5.48 -4.25
CA LYS A 23 7.30 -5.61 -2.80
C LYS A 23 8.77 -5.41 -2.43
N GLU A 24 9.68 -5.95 -3.23
CA GLU A 24 11.14 -5.85 -3.04
C GLU A 24 11.60 -4.38 -3.14
N ASP A 25 11.07 -3.63 -4.11
CA ASP A 25 11.35 -2.20 -4.23
C ASP A 25 10.79 -1.41 -3.04
N ALA A 26 9.60 -1.75 -2.55
CA ALA A 26 9.01 -1.12 -1.37
C ALA A 26 9.86 -1.37 -0.12
N GLU A 27 10.36 -2.60 0.06
CA GLU A 27 11.25 -2.96 1.16
C GLU A 27 12.57 -2.20 1.08
N ALA A 28 13.23 -2.18 -0.09
CA ALA A 28 14.48 -1.47 -0.29
C ALA A 28 14.34 0.06 -0.10
N MET A 29 13.19 0.63 -0.47
CA MET A 29 12.89 2.05 -0.22
C MET A 29 12.74 2.36 1.26
N ILE A 30 12.16 1.45 2.04
CA ILE A 30 12.02 1.62 3.49
C ILE A 30 13.31 1.34 4.22
N GLU A 31 14.05 0.30 3.86
CA GLU A 31 15.38 0.01 4.39
C GLU A 31 16.31 1.20 4.17
N ALA A 32 16.38 1.72 2.94
CA ALA A 32 17.17 2.92 2.63
C ALA A 32 16.63 4.20 3.29
N LYS A 33 15.38 4.24 3.78
CA LYS A 33 14.81 5.37 4.52
C LYS A 33 15.13 5.26 6.02
N VAL A 34 14.99 4.07 6.59
CA VAL A 34 15.40 3.74 7.96
C VAL A 34 16.90 3.97 8.13
N ASP A 35 17.71 3.57 7.16
CA ASP A 35 19.17 3.73 7.19
C ASP A 35 19.64 5.18 6.97
N LYS A 36 18.81 6.05 6.38
CA LYS A 36 19.23 7.37 5.87
C LYS A 36 18.64 8.56 6.61
N ASP A 37 17.72 8.36 7.55
CA ASP A 37 17.02 9.44 8.25
C ASP A 37 17.38 9.50 9.74
N ASP A 38 18.32 10.39 10.08
CA ASP A 38 18.22 11.43 11.13
C ASP A 38 17.67 11.07 12.54
N PHE A 39 17.72 9.80 12.96
CA PHE A 39 17.48 9.38 14.33
C PHE A 39 18.82 9.29 15.08
N HIS A 40 19.09 10.24 15.98
CA HIS A 40 20.04 10.04 17.07
C HIS A 40 19.43 9.02 18.05
N ILE A 41 19.45 7.74 17.66
CA ILE A 41 19.37 6.63 18.61
C ILE A 41 20.80 6.20 18.81
N ASP A 42 21.27 6.22 20.06
CA ASP A 42 22.55 5.62 20.42
C ASP A 42 22.62 4.24 19.75
N ALA A 43 23.61 4.07 18.86
CA ALA A 43 23.81 2.90 18.02
C ALA A 43 24.20 1.63 18.82
N GLU A 44 23.92 1.61 20.12
CA GLU A 44 24.17 0.49 21.03
C GLU A 44 22.90 -0.22 21.52
N GLU A 45 21.66 0.24 21.21
CA GLU A 45 20.47 -0.36 21.87
C GLU A 45 19.29 -0.83 20.99
N ILE A 46 19.24 -0.63 19.66
CA ILE A 46 18.10 -1.12 18.86
C ILE A 46 18.58 -1.72 17.53
N ASP A 47 18.81 -3.03 17.53
CA ASP A 47 19.38 -3.79 16.41
C ASP A 47 18.35 -4.18 15.33
N ASP A 48 17.03 -4.04 15.57
CA ASP A 48 16.01 -4.44 14.59
C ASP A 48 14.76 -3.54 14.69
N VAL A 49 14.54 -2.66 13.71
CA VAL A 49 13.25 -2.00 13.51
C VAL A 49 12.31 -2.99 12.84
N ASP A 50 11.45 -3.65 13.61
CA ASP A 50 10.42 -4.54 13.07
C ASP A 50 9.40 -3.74 12.23
N TYR A 51 9.41 -3.94 10.91
CA TYR A 51 8.36 -3.45 10.02
C TYR A 51 7.74 -4.57 9.19
N SER A 52 6.47 -4.42 8.83
CA SER A 52 5.77 -5.36 7.94
C SER A 52 5.25 -4.64 6.71
N VAL A 53 5.49 -5.22 5.54
CA VAL A 53 5.03 -4.69 4.25
C VAL A 53 3.90 -5.57 3.71
N ALA A 54 2.73 -4.97 3.51
CA ALA A 54 1.56 -5.64 2.96
C ALA A 54 1.07 -4.94 1.69
N GLU A 55 0.87 -5.70 0.61
CA GLU A 55 0.29 -5.17 -0.61
C GLU A 55 -1.18 -4.75 -0.38
N MET A 56 -1.53 -3.56 -0.86
CA MET A 56 -2.90 -3.07 -0.82
C MET A 56 -3.59 -3.32 -2.15
N HIS A 57 -4.81 -3.84 -2.08
CA HIS A 57 -5.65 -4.06 -3.24
C HIS A 57 -6.68 -2.93 -3.39
N PRO A 58 -6.92 -2.44 -4.61
CA PRO A 58 -7.97 -1.49 -4.88
C PRO A 58 -9.32 -2.23 -4.82
N VAL A 59 -10.26 -1.72 -4.03
CA VAL A 59 -11.63 -2.25 -3.95
C VAL A 59 -12.65 -1.11 -3.87
N THR A 60 -13.86 -1.38 -4.33
CA THR A 60 -15.02 -0.51 -4.10
C THR A 60 -15.94 -1.18 -3.06
N ARG A 61 -16.10 -0.51 -1.90
CA ARG A 61 -16.97 -0.95 -0.81
C ARG A 61 -18.03 0.11 -0.56
N ASP A 62 -19.29 -0.27 -0.60
CA ASP A 62 -20.44 0.63 -0.39
C ASP A 62 -20.38 1.90 -1.28
N GLY A 63 -19.92 1.75 -2.52
CA GLY A 63 -19.76 2.86 -3.48
C GLY A 63 -18.54 3.76 -3.22
N LYS A 64 -17.69 3.45 -2.24
CA LYS A 64 -16.45 4.17 -1.94
C LYS A 64 -15.24 3.40 -2.43
N GLU A 65 -14.35 4.08 -3.13
CA GLU A 65 -13.10 3.54 -3.62
C GLU A 65 -12.04 3.62 -2.51
N ILE A 66 -11.57 2.46 -2.07
CA ILE A 66 -10.59 2.35 -0.99
C ILE A 66 -9.45 1.43 -1.41
N TRP A 67 -8.29 1.61 -0.80
CA TRP A 67 -7.20 0.65 -0.85
C TRP A 67 -7.20 -0.13 0.45
N THR A 68 -7.09 -1.45 0.37
CA THR A 68 -7.11 -2.29 1.58
C THR A 68 -6.22 -3.51 1.43
N THR A 69 -5.57 -3.91 2.53
CA THR A 69 -4.86 -5.19 2.65
C THR A 69 -5.81 -6.36 2.91
N TYR A 70 -7.09 -6.10 3.20
CA TYR A 70 -8.09 -7.12 3.53
C TYR A 70 -9.38 -6.96 2.70
N VAL A 71 -9.48 -7.78 1.65
CA VAL A 71 -10.64 -7.86 0.78
C VAL A 71 -11.74 -8.71 1.43
N ARG A 72 -12.93 -8.13 1.58
CA ARG A 72 -14.13 -8.80 2.13
C ARG A 72 -14.98 -9.37 1.00
N SER A 73 -15.84 -10.33 1.33
CA SER A 73 -16.75 -10.97 0.36
C SER A 73 -17.73 -10.03 -0.33
N GLY A 74 -18.08 -8.90 0.31
CA GLY A 74 -18.94 -7.85 -0.27
C GLY A 74 -18.19 -6.80 -1.09
N ASP A 75 -16.86 -6.88 -1.18
CA ASP A 75 -16.07 -5.89 -1.92
C ASP A 75 -16.08 -6.18 -3.42
N GLN A 76 -16.27 -5.12 -4.21
CA GLN A 76 -16.01 -5.19 -5.64
C GLN A 76 -14.52 -4.99 -5.88
N ARG A 77 -13.89 -5.88 -6.64
CA ARG A 77 -12.46 -5.76 -6.98
C ARG A 77 -12.23 -4.62 -7.97
N GLY A 78 -11.19 -3.84 -7.70
CA GLY A 78 -10.82 -2.68 -8.50
C GLY A 78 -11.57 -1.41 -8.08
N HIS A 79 -11.07 -0.27 -8.55
CA HIS A 79 -11.78 1.00 -8.49
C HIS A 79 -12.64 1.14 -9.75
N GLN A 80 -13.95 1.33 -9.56
CA GLN A 80 -14.91 1.42 -10.66
C GLN A 80 -14.61 2.61 -11.60
N SER A 81 -14.04 3.70 -11.08
CA SER A 81 -13.56 4.84 -11.86
C SER A 81 -12.47 4.46 -12.87
N ALA A 82 -11.60 3.52 -12.51
CA ALA A 82 -10.57 2.99 -13.41
C ALA A 82 -11.15 2.07 -14.49
N LEU A 83 -12.23 1.34 -14.19
CA LEU A 83 -12.93 0.49 -15.17
C LEU A 83 -13.69 1.32 -16.22
N ALA A 84 -14.30 2.44 -15.81
CA ALA A 84 -14.97 3.37 -16.71
C ALA A 84 -14.02 4.05 -17.71
N THR A 85 -12.72 4.10 -17.40
CA THR A 85 -11.69 4.67 -18.27
C THR A 85 -11.09 3.64 -19.23
N SER A 86 -11.42 2.34 -19.07
CA SER A 86 -10.87 1.29 -19.91
C SER A 86 -11.64 1.19 -21.24
N PRO A 87 -10.98 1.28 -22.41
CA PRO A 87 -11.63 1.33 -23.72
C PRO A 87 -12.44 0.07 -24.06
N LEU A 88 -12.19 -1.05 -23.35
CA LEU A 88 -12.93 -2.30 -23.51
C LEU A 88 -14.41 -2.20 -23.09
N PHE A 89 -14.76 -1.28 -22.19
CA PHE A 89 -16.14 -1.06 -21.74
C PHE A 89 -16.76 0.23 -22.29
N ALA A 90 -15.97 1.08 -22.94
CA ALA A 90 -16.44 2.33 -23.56
C ALA A 90 -17.30 2.10 -24.82
N PHE A 91 -17.28 0.91 -25.41
CA PHE A 91 -18.01 0.58 -26.65
C PHE A 91 -19.23 -0.35 -26.47
N GLY A 92 -19.66 -0.61 -25.24
CA GLY A 92 -20.84 -1.45 -24.95
C GLY A 92 -22.20 -0.73 -25.03
N GLY A 93 -22.23 0.56 -25.38
CA GLY A 93 -23.45 1.36 -25.53
C GLY A 93 -24.00 1.32 -26.95
N GLY A 94 -24.49 0.17 -27.38
CA GLY A 94 -25.30 0.03 -28.60
C GLY A 94 -26.78 -0.12 -28.25
N ALA A 95 -27.56 0.95 -28.44
CA ALA A 95 -28.97 1.02 -28.88
C ALA A 95 -29.60 2.35 -28.42
#